data_AF-A0A2C5YYA3-F1
#
_entry.id   AF-A0A2C5YYA3-F1
#
_cell.length_a   1.000
_cell.length_b   1.000
_cell.length_c   1.000
_cell.angle_alpha   90.00
_cell.angle_beta   90.00
_cell.angle_gamma   90.00
#
_symmetry.space_group_name_H-M   'P 1'
#
loop_
_entity.id
_entity.type
_entity.pdbx_description
1 polymer ?
#
loop_
_entity_poly.entity_id
_entity_poly.type
_entity_poly.pdbx_seq_one_letter_code
_entity_poly.pdbx_strand_id
1 'polypeptide(L)'
;MLPLILLVSSAGVAAALDLPPLGLRQSPSLFEEPKLVDMMNMGVEATDLGLFRRGSGSLTNETFEPVHIDVYANIFSSVNSTETLSQEALDNQIKIMNYWFNQFNFFFNLKNTKRIVDDDWARGNDGFNLLIDNHVGTSATLNLHIVETIEHSNLTARCSKPEVLKTSKRSDGCILTLRAIPGAPESAPGYNATIFEGKAIIHGLGHWLNLTYTFSGGCNGNEKSVEDVPRALGSRGCRVGLDSCPNQPGLDPVHNFMSFSDESCKHEFTPGQIRRMHQSWHQVRAQAVAPEPKELPLLEASRKEQGKLPWYEPAQEDMVKVFTLCVDDRHDQIRETSERRCGSYWYCLFGLYDSTKQSFLACDEYVKCLKERAMPDDVRDEVERTEAGSKLLVGKTNEISGGKKE
;
A
#
# COMPACT_ATOMS: atom_id res chain seq x y z
N MET A 1 32.29 47.23 -9.42
CA MET A 1 32.31 45.89 -10.03
C MET A 1 31.75 44.91 -9.01
N LEU A 2 30.68 44.21 -9.39
CA LEU A 2 30.00 43.04 -8.81
C LEU A 2 29.92 42.86 -7.27
N PRO A 3 28.71 42.75 -6.69
CA PRO A 3 28.47 41.94 -5.51
C PRO A 3 28.11 40.49 -5.89
N LEU A 4 28.53 39.57 -5.03
CA LEU A 4 28.40 38.12 -5.11
C LEU A 4 26.94 37.71 -4.78
N ILE A 5 26.27 37.03 -5.71
CA ILE A 5 24.96 36.39 -5.50
C ILE A 5 25.20 34.99 -4.94
N LEU A 6 24.76 34.75 -3.70
CA LEU A 6 24.67 33.41 -3.11
C LEU A 6 23.32 32.81 -3.48
N LEU A 7 23.36 31.74 -4.29
CA LEU A 7 22.25 30.86 -4.62
C LEU A 7 21.80 30.11 -3.35
N VAL A 8 20.56 30.33 -2.93
CA VAL A 8 19.88 29.46 -1.97
C VAL A 8 19.34 28.27 -2.75
N SER A 9 19.95 27.11 -2.56
CA SER A 9 19.48 25.84 -3.09
C SER A 9 18.25 25.38 -2.32
N SER A 10 17.16 25.13 -3.05
CA SER A 10 15.95 24.43 -2.62
C SER A 10 16.29 23.00 -2.21
N ALA A 11 16.54 22.79 -0.91
CA ALA A 11 16.62 21.48 -0.29
C ALA A 11 15.68 21.51 0.92
N GLY A 12 14.47 20.99 0.73
CA GLY A 12 13.43 21.07 1.74
C GLY A 12 12.31 20.08 1.53
N VAL A 13 12.63 18.78 1.45
CA VAL A 13 11.70 17.66 1.78
C VAL A 13 12.56 16.43 2.09
N ALA A 14 12.99 16.23 3.35
CA ALA A 14 13.59 14.96 3.79
C ALA A 14 13.77 14.78 5.31
N ALA A 15 13.57 15.80 6.15
CA ALA A 15 14.04 15.76 7.54
C ALA A 15 12.94 15.95 8.60
N ALA A 16 11.78 15.33 8.44
CA ALA A 16 10.71 15.36 9.45
C ALA A 16 10.08 13.98 9.77
N LEU A 17 10.81 12.88 9.53
CA LEU A 17 10.33 11.53 9.86
C LEU A 17 11.00 10.87 11.08
N ASP A 18 11.84 11.59 11.84
CA ASP A 18 12.52 11.05 13.03
C ASP A 18 12.03 11.68 14.36
N LEU A 19 10.72 11.61 14.63
CA LEU A 19 10.18 11.77 15.98
C LEU A 19 9.43 10.48 16.38
N PRO A 20 9.62 9.97 17.62
CA PRO A 20 9.04 8.70 18.03
C PRO A 20 7.50 8.79 18.09
N PRO A 21 6.76 7.74 17.71
CA PRO A 21 5.30 7.79 17.62
C PRO A 21 4.70 7.70 19.02
N LEU A 22 4.17 8.82 19.52
CA LEU A 22 3.30 8.82 20.70
C LEU A 22 1.83 8.95 20.25
N GLY A 23 1.15 7.80 20.20
CA GLY A 23 -0.29 7.70 20.42
C GLY A 23 -1.24 8.28 19.36
N LEU A 24 -0.80 8.50 18.12
CA LEU A 24 -1.68 8.95 17.05
C LEU A 24 -2.74 7.89 16.72
N ARG A 25 -4.00 8.34 16.52
CA ARG A 25 -5.00 7.61 15.74
C ARG A 25 -4.30 7.15 14.47
N GLN A 26 -4.01 5.85 14.42
CA GLN A 26 -3.18 5.27 13.38
C GLN A 26 -3.78 5.63 12.01
N SER A 27 -2.93 6.08 11.09
CA SER A 27 -3.24 5.98 9.68
C SER A 27 -3.73 4.55 9.44
N PRO A 28 -4.89 4.35 8.77
CA PRO A 28 -5.26 3.01 8.36
C PRO A 28 -4.11 2.48 7.51
N SER A 29 -3.43 1.45 8.00
CA SER A 29 -2.57 0.61 7.17
C SER A 29 -3.51 -0.05 6.14
N LEU A 30 -3.73 0.64 5.02
CA LEU A 30 -4.54 0.16 3.90
C LEU A 30 -3.88 -1.02 3.18
N PHE A 31 -2.61 -1.24 3.50
CA PHE A 31 -1.77 -2.29 2.96
C PHE A 31 -0.94 -2.88 4.09
N GLU A 32 -1.00 -4.20 4.24
CA GLU A 32 -0.21 -4.94 5.22
C GLU A 32 1.27 -4.79 4.87
N GLU A 33 2.02 -4.04 5.69
CA GLU A 33 3.47 -4.00 5.58
C GLU A 33 4.05 -5.30 6.17
N PRO A 34 5.02 -5.94 5.51
CA PRO A 34 5.78 -7.00 6.16
C PRO A 34 6.49 -6.37 7.37
N LYS A 35 6.15 -6.81 8.58
CA LYS A 35 6.87 -6.41 9.80
C LYS A 35 8.33 -6.84 9.64
N LEU A 36 9.21 -5.87 9.36
CA LEU A 36 10.61 -6.07 8.96
C LEU A 36 11.55 -6.48 10.12
N VAL A 37 11.01 -6.80 11.29
CA VAL A 37 11.80 -7.21 12.46
C VAL A 37 11.56 -8.69 12.68
N ASP A 38 12.18 -9.52 11.85
CA ASP A 38 12.82 -10.77 12.24
C ASP A 38 13.50 -11.39 11.00
N MET A 39 14.65 -12.02 11.24
CA MET A 39 15.38 -12.93 10.33
C MET A 39 16.38 -12.30 9.34
N MET A 40 17.49 -11.79 9.89
CA MET A 40 18.78 -11.78 9.21
C MET A 40 19.58 -13.05 9.54
N ASN A 41 20.38 -13.47 8.56
CA ASN A 41 21.41 -14.53 8.54
C ASN A 41 20.92 -15.98 8.38
N MET A 42 21.26 -16.60 7.25
CA MET A 42 22.45 -17.47 7.12
C MET A 42 22.49 -18.04 5.69
N GLY A 43 23.70 -18.26 5.19
CA GLY A 43 23.97 -18.66 3.82
C GLY A 43 24.18 -20.16 3.61
N VAL A 44 24.44 -20.43 2.33
CA VAL A 44 25.24 -21.51 1.74
C VAL A 44 24.51 -22.79 1.29
N GLU A 45 24.72 -23.00 -0.02
CA GLU A 45 24.81 -24.20 -0.86
C GLU A 45 23.59 -25.02 -1.31
N ALA A 46 23.59 -25.18 -2.64
CA ALA A 46 22.69 -25.95 -3.47
C ALA A 46 23.08 -27.43 -3.48
N THR A 47 22.09 -28.31 -3.51
CA THR A 47 21.94 -29.43 -4.47
C THR A 47 20.75 -30.30 -4.05
N ASP A 48 19.78 -30.50 -4.94
CA ASP A 48 19.46 -31.80 -5.54
C ASP A 48 18.01 -31.82 -6.06
N LEU A 49 17.89 -32.21 -7.33
CA LEU A 49 16.66 -32.24 -8.12
C LEU A 49 15.88 -33.53 -7.79
N GLY A 50 14.93 -33.44 -6.86
CA GLY A 50 14.06 -34.54 -6.46
C GLY A 50 12.65 -34.47 -7.08
N LEU A 51 12.50 -34.93 -8.32
CA LEU A 51 11.22 -35.26 -8.96
C LEU A 51 10.49 -36.38 -8.20
N PHE A 52 9.44 -36.12 -7.41
CA PHE A 52 8.40 -37.09 -6.98
C PHE A 52 7.28 -36.32 -6.25
N ARG A 53 5.98 -36.64 -6.24
CA ARG A 53 5.10 -37.61 -6.90
C ARG A 53 3.70 -37.19 -6.44
N ARG A 54 2.72 -37.03 -7.36
CA ARG A 54 1.31 -36.69 -7.06
C ARG A 54 0.77 -37.60 -5.94
N GLY A 55 0.55 -37.02 -4.75
CA GLY A 55 -0.18 -37.64 -3.65
C GLY A 55 -1.68 -37.39 -3.81
N SER A 56 -2.40 -38.45 -4.11
CA SER A 56 -3.86 -38.50 -4.25
C SER A 56 -4.54 -38.28 -2.88
N GLY A 57 -4.91 -37.03 -2.60
CA GLY A 57 -5.93 -36.68 -1.60
C GLY A 57 -7.25 -36.38 -2.29
N SER A 58 -8.35 -36.93 -1.78
CA SER A 58 -9.72 -36.84 -2.32
C SER A 58 -10.14 -35.39 -2.61
N LEU A 59 -9.97 -34.95 -3.86
CA LEU A 59 -10.56 -33.73 -4.40
C LEU A 59 -12.07 -33.97 -4.49
N THR A 60 -12.86 -33.33 -3.63
CA THR A 60 -14.20 -32.93 -4.06
C THR A 60 -13.98 -32.12 -5.33
N ASN A 61 -14.53 -32.56 -6.47
CA ASN A 61 -14.54 -31.80 -7.72
C ASN A 61 -15.46 -30.59 -7.52
N GLU A 62 -15.02 -29.63 -6.71
CA GLU A 62 -15.65 -28.33 -6.60
C GLU A 62 -15.46 -27.65 -7.94
N THR A 63 -16.56 -27.51 -8.64
CA THR A 63 -16.62 -26.81 -9.92
C THR A 63 -16.95 -25.36 -9.59
N PHE A 64 -16.05 -24.46 -9.94
CA PHE A 64 -16.27 -23.03 -9.79
C PHE A 64 -16.74 -22.44 -11.11
N GLU A 65 -17.66 -21.48 -11.07
CA GLU A 65 -18.06 -20.73 -12.25
C GLU A 65 -16.86 -19.92 -12.81
N PRO A 66 -16.70 -19.84 -14.14
CA PRO A 66 -15.69 -18.99 -14.76
C PRO A 66 -15.80 -17.52 -14.34
N VAL A 67 -14.72 -16.98 -13.82
CA VAL A 67 -14.57 -15.57 -13.46
C VAL A 67 -13.71 -14.87 -14.51
N HIS A 68 -14.32 -13.94 -15.25
CA HIS A 68 -13.62 -13.11 -16.22
C HIS A 68 -13.34 -11.73 -15.63
N ILE A 69 -12.06 -11.37 -15.55
CA ILE A 69 -11.56 -10.14 -14.95
C ILE A 69 -11.01 -9.26 -16.07
N ASP A 70 -11.61 -8.08 -16.22
CA ASP A 70 -11.10 -7.07 -17.13
C ASP A 70 -9.90 -6.36 -16.49
N VAL A 71 -8.80 -6.26 -17.24
CA VAL A 71 -7.54 -5.67 -16.80
C VAL A 71 -7.30 -4.35 -17.53
N TYR A 72 -7.04 -3.30 -16.78
CA TYR A 72 -6.60 -2.00 -17.29
C TYR A 72 -5.17 -1.75 -16.79
N ALA A 73 -4.24 -1.66 -17.73
CA ALA A 73 -2.83 -1.44 -17.41
C ALA A 73 -2.48 0.05 -17.50
N ASN A 74 -1.95 0.62 -16.43
CA ASN A 74 -1.37 1.96 -16.38
C ASN A 74 0.15 1.82 -16.22
N ILE A 75 0.92 2.22 -17.23
CA ILE A 75 2.39 2.12 -17.22
C ILE A 75 2.97 3.52 -16.99
N PHE A 76 3.76 3.68 -15.94
CA PHE A 76 4.38 4.93 -15.53
C PHE A 76 5.87 4.92 -15.87
N SER A 77 6.37 6.02 -16.42
CA SER A 77 7.79 6.19 -16.75
C SER A 77 8.27 7.59 -16.39
N SER A 78 9.51 7.70 -15.93
CA SER A 78 10.17 8.99 -15.74
C SER A 78 10.38 9.70 -17.10
N VAL A 79 10.49 11.04 -17.12
CA VAL A 79 10.67 11.86 -18.33
C VAL A 79 11.88 11.42 -19.15
N ASN A 80 12.97 11.06 -18.47
CA ASN A 80 14.22 10.62 -19.09
C ASN A 80 14.42 9.09 -19.04
N SER A 81 13.32 8.34 -18.88
CA SER A 81 13.40 6.90 -18.73
C SER A 81 13.96 6.23 -19.99
N THR A 82 14.85 5.27 -19.78
CA THR A 82 15.28 4.32 -20.81
C THR A 82 14.59 2.96 -20.63
N GLU A 83 13.73 2.84 -19.61
CA GLU A 83 13.17 1.59 -19.09
C GLU A 83 11.74 1.39 -19.60
N THR A 84 11.52 1.54 -20.90
CA THR A 84 10.18 1.42 -21.45
C THR A 84 9.74 -0.04 -21.56
N LEU A 85 8.68 -0.43 -20.85
CA LEU A 85 8.07 -1.75 -21.02
C LEU A 85 7.46 -1.89 -22.43
N SER A 86 7.90 -2.89 -23.18
CA SER A 86 7.32 -3.20 -24.49
C SER A 86 5.89 -3.76 -24.34
N GLN A 87 5.07 -3.62 -25.38
CA GLN A 87 3.74 -4.25 -25.38
C GLN A 87 3.85 -5.77 -25.30
N GLU A 88 4.87 -6.36 -25.96
CA GLU A 88 5.11 -7.79 -25.92
C GLU A 88 5.40 -8.30 -24.51
N ALA A 89 6.21 -7.58 -23.71
CA ALA A 89 6.48 -7.93 -22.33
C ALA A 89 5.20 -7.86 -21.47
N LEU A 90 4.37 -6.83 -21.67
CA LEU A 90 3.06 -6.74 -21.00
C LEU A 90 2.15 -7.91 -21.39
N ASP A 91 2.02 -8.21 -22.68
CA ASP A 91 1.17 -9.30 -23.17
C ASP A 91 1.65 -10.66 -22.63
N ASN A 92 2.96 -10.85 -22.55
CA ASN A 92 3.56 -12.05 -21.95
C ASN A 92 3.27 -12.13 -20.45
N GLN A 93 3.29 -11.02 -19.71
CA GLN A 93 2.88 -11.00 -18.30
C GLN A 93 1.40 -11.39 -18.12
N ILE A 94 0.50 -10.92 -19.00
CA ILE A 94 -0.92 -11.33 -18.98
C ILE A 94 -1.07 -12.83 -19.32
N LYS A 95 -0.25 -13.38 -20.21
CA LYS A 95 -0.22 -14.84 -20.47
C LYS A 95 0.24 -15.62 -19.24
N ILE A 96 1.26 -15.15 -18.52
CA ILE A 96 1.74 -15.77 -17.27
C ILE A 96 0.62 -15.77 -16.22
N MET A 97 -0.10 -14.65 -16.06
CA MET A 97 -1.27 -14.58 -15.19
C MET A 97 -2.30 -15.65 -15.54
N ASN A 98 -2.73 -15.71 -16.80
CA ASN A 98 -3.70 -16.71 -17.25
C ASN A 98 -3.19 -18.15 -17.13
N TYR A 99 -1.90 -18.40 -17.39
CA TYR A 99 -1.32 -19.75 -17.23
C TYR A 99 -1.52 -20.29 -15.81
N TRP A 100 -1.27 -19.47 -14.79
CA TRP A 100 -1.41 -19.88 -13.40
C TRP A 100 -2.86 -19.93 -12.92
N PHE A 101 -3.73 -19.05 -13.42
CA PHE A 101 -5.10 -18.87 -12.91
C PHE A 101 -6.20 -19.60 -13.70
N ASN A 102 -6.00 -19.94 -14.97
CA ASN A 102 -7.03 -20.59 -15.81
C ASN A 102 -7.46 -21.95 -15.24
N GLN A 103 -6.52 -22.71 -14.66
CA GLN A 103 -6.81 -23.97 -13.97
C GLN A 103 -7.73 -23.82 -12.75
N PHE A 104 -7.91 -22.59 -12.27
CA PHE A 104 -8.78 -22.21 -11.16
C PHE A 104 -10.00 -21.43 -11.63
N ASN A 105 -10.32 -21.43 -12.94
CA ASN A 105 -11.43 -20.70 -13.54
C ASN A 105 -11.40 -19.18 -13.36
N PHE A 106 -10.20 -18.59 -13.31
CA PHE A 106 -10.01 -17.13 -13.39
C PHE A 106 -9.30 -16.76 -14.69
N PHE A 107 -9.86 -15.80 -15.43
CA PHE A 107 -9.38 -15.37 -16.74
C PHE A 107 -9.17 -13.85 -16.76
N PHE A 108 -7.97 -13.41 -17.12
CA PHE A 108 -7.58 -11.99 -17.15
C PHE A 108 -7.56 -11.48 -18.59
N ASN A 109 -8.39 -10.49 -18.89
CA ASN A 109 -8.56 -9.92 -20.22
C ASN A 109 -8.03 -8.49 -20.25
N LEU A 110 -6.88 -8.25 -20.88
CA LEU A 110 -6.35 -6.89 -21.07
C LEU A 110 -7.29 -6.09 -21.99
N LYS A 111 -7.90 -5.03 -21.46
CA LYS A 111 -8.83 -4.16 -22.20
C LYS A 111 -8.17 -2.91 -22.75
N ASN A 112 -7.26 -2.31 -21.98
CA ASN A 112 -6.59 -1.09 -22.36
C ASN A 112 -5.22 -0.97 -21.70
N THR A 113 -4.33 -0.24 -22.36
CA THR A 113 -3.01 0.14 -21.83
C THR A 113 -2.85 1.65 -21.95
N LYS A 114 -2.69 2.33 -20.81
CA LYS A 114 -2.39 3.76 -20.73
C LYS A 114 -0.92 3.92 -20.34
N ARG A 115 -0.21 4.84 -21.00
CA ARG A 115 1.18 5.20 -20.67
C ARG A 115 1.22 6.63 -20.15
N ILE A 116 1.89 6.84 -19.03
CA ILE A 116 1.90 8.08 -18.27
C ILE A 116 3.35 8.45 -17.98
N VAL A 117 3.74 9.67 -18.36
CA VAL A 117 5.07 10.19 -18.06
C VAL A 117 4.99 11.02 -16.81
N ASP A 118 5.63 10.55 -15.75
CA ASP A 118 5.55 11.12 -14.41
C ASP A 118 6.66 10.57 -13.51
N ASP A 119 7.60 11.43 -13.07
CA ASP A 119 8.80 11.00 -12.34
C ASP A 119 8.49 10.40 -10.94
N ASP A 120 7.55 10.98 -10.18
CA ASP A 120 7.23 10.49 -8.83
C ASP A 120 6.42 9.20 -8.86
N TRP A 121 5.46 9.09 -9.78
CA TRP A 121 4.66 7.87 -9.92
C TRP A 121 5.47 6.73 -10.52
N ALA A 122 6.38 7.01 -11.46
CA ALA A 122 7.29 6.01 -11.99
C ALA A 122 8.21 5.41 -10.91
N ARG A 123 8.55 6.18 -9.86
CA ARG A 123 9.34 5.70 -8.71
C ARG A 123 8.50 5.24 -7.53
N GLY A 124 7.17 5.26 -7.64
CA GLY A 124 6.26 4.83 -6.57
C GLY A 124 6.22 5.74 -5.34
N ASN A 125 6.72 6.98 -5.43
CA ASN A 125 6.81 7.93 -4.30
C ASN A 125 5.45 8.47 -3.85
N ASP A 126 4.45 8.40 -4.73
CA ASP A 126 3.07 8.82 -4.47
C ASP A 126 2.09 7.70 -4.88
N GLY A 127 2.37 6.49 -4.40
CA GLY A 127 1.62 5.29 -4.78
C GLY A 127 0.13 5.35 -4.45
N PHE A 128 -0.28 6.14 -3.47
CA PHE A 128 -1.68 6.28 -3.08
C PHE A 128 -2.49 7.07 -4.11
N ASN A 129 -2.06 8.29 -4.46
CA ASN A 129 -2.75 9.08 -5.49
C ASN A 129 -2.60 8.45 -6.87
N LEU A 130 -1.46 7.79 -7.14
CA LEU A 130 -1.25 7.00 -8.34
C LEU A 130 -2.39 6.00 -8.58
N LEU A 131 -2.80 5.26 -7.54
CA LEU A 131 -3.91 4.32 -7.62
C LEU A 131 -5.23 5.07 -7.85
N ILE A 132 -5.52 6.07 -7.02
CA ILE A 132 -6.81 6.76 -7.03
C ILE A 132 -7.10 7.50 -8.34
N ASP A 133 -6.11 8.21 -8.87
CA ASP A 133 -6.26 9.05 -10.06
C ASP A 133 -6.27 8.25 -11.36
N ASN A 134 -5.80 7.00 -11.31
CA ASN A 134 -5.73 6.12 -12.48
C ASN A 134 -6.62 4.88 -12.37
N HIS A 135 -7.55 4.86 -11.40
CA HIS A 135 -8.56 3.82 -11.30
C HIS A 135 -9.55 3.86 -12.46
N VAL A 136 -9.80 2.71 -13.06
CA VAL A 136 -10.82 2.51 -14.10
C VAL A 136 -11.78 1.40 -13.69
N GLY A 137 -13.04 1.55 -14.10
CA GLY A 137 -14.06 0.51 -13.95
C GLY A 137 -14.61 0.40 -12.53
N THR A 138 -14.90 -0.82 -12.12
CA THR A 138 -15.65 -1.12 -10.89
C THR A 138 -14.86 -2.06 -9.97
N SER A 139 -15.45 -2.52 -8.87
CA SER A 139 -14.83 -3.54 -8.00
C SER A 139 -14.51 -4.87 -8.69
N ALA A 140 -15.07 -5.12 -9.88
CA ALA A 140 -14.78 -6.29 -10.71
C ALA A 140 -13.60 -6.07 -11.68
N THR A 141 -13.09 -4.85 -11.78
CA THR A 141 -12.01 -4.47 -12.71
C THR A 141 -10.67 -4.52 -12.00
N LEU A 142 -9.67 -5.16 -12.60
CA LEU A 142 -8.29 -5.11 -12.12
C LEU A 142 -7.57 -3.91 -12.73
N ASN A 143 -7.19 -2.95 -11.89
CA ASN A 143 -6.25 -1.90 -12.26
C ASN A 143 -4.82 -2.37 -11.95
N LEU A 144 -4.02 -2.56 -13.00
CA LEU A 144 -2.62 -2.96 -12.92
C LEU A 144 -1.73 -1.74 -13.22
N HIS A 145 -1.06 -1.23 -12.21
CA HIS A 145 -0.17 -0.09 -12.30
C HIS A 145 1.27 -0.57 -12.35
N ILE A 146 1.98 -0.24 -13.40
CA ILE A 146 3.35 -0.68 -13.63
C ILE A 146 4.27 0.52 -13.47
N VAL A 147 5.17 0.45 -12.50
CA VAL A 147 6.11 1.51 -12.13
C VAL A 147 7.55 1.04 -12.35
N GLU A 148 8.49 1.94 -12.58
CA GLU A 148 9.91 1.59 -12.75
C GLU A 148 10.47 0.92 -11.50
N THR A 149 10.18 1.54 -10.36
CA THR A 149 10.62 1.08 -9.05
C THR A 149 9.66 1.56 -7.95
N ILE A 150 9.86 1.08 -6.72
CA ILE A 150 9.28 1.66 -5.52
C ILE A 150 10.46 2.14 -4.68
N GLU A 151 10.65 3.46 -4.58
CA GLU A 151 11.79 4.04 -3.90
C GLU A 151 11.84 3.57 -2.43
N HIS A 152 13.06 3.36 -1.92
CA HIS A 152 13.34 2.85 -0.58
C HIS A 152 12.73 1.47 -0.25
N SER A 153 12.26 0.72 -1.25
CA SER A 153 11.67 -0.60 -1.06
C SER A 153 12.21 -1.63 -2.04
N ASN A 154 12.24 -2.90 -1.60
CA ASN A 154 12.54 -4.03 -2.46
C ASN A 154 11.28 -4.80 -2.92
N LEU A 155 10.09 -4.25 -2.67
CA LEU A 155 8.84 -4.85 -3.11
C LEU A 155 8.80 -4.96 -4.63
N THR A 156 8.37 -6.12 -5.13
CA THR A 156 8.22 -6.38 -6.56
C THR A 156 6.79 -6.17 -7.04
N ALA A 157 5.82 -6.46 -6.18
CA ALA A 157 4.40 -6.18 -6.40
C ALA A 157 3.72 -5.84 -5.06
N ARG A 158 2.65 -5.05 -5.13
CA ARG A 158 1.74 -4.73 -4.01
C ARG A 158 0.33 -4.68 -4.54
N CYS A 159 -0.59 -5.44 -3.97
CA CYS A 159 -2.00 -5.36 -4.33
C CYS A 159 -2.85 -5.07 -3.08
N SER A 160 -3.96 -4.38 -3.28
CA SER A 160 -4.98 -4.21 -2.25
C SER A 160 -5.58 -5.56 -1.86
N LYS A 161 -6.07 -5.66 -0.63
CA LYS A 161 -7.04 -6.69 -0.24
C LYS A 161 -8.47 -6.12 -0.35
N PRO A 162 -9.52 -6.96 -0.39
CA PRO A 162 -10.89 -6.48 -0.57
C PRO A 162 -11.42 -5.52 0.49
N GLU A 163 -10.81 -5.44 1.66
CA GLU A 163 -11.17 -4.47 2.70
C GLU A 163 -11.11 -3.03 2.17
N VAL A 164 -10.23 -2.76 1.21
CA VAL A 164 -10.11 -1.46 0.55
C VAL A 164 -11.42 -1.02 -0.12
N LEU A 165 -12.27 -1.96 -0.56
CA LEU A 165 -13.54 -1.64 -1.22
C LEU A 165 -14.57 -1.01 -0.26
N LYS A 166 -14.33 -1.08 1.05
CA LYS A 166 -15.16 -0.41 2.07
C LYS A 166 -14.75 1.04 2.30
N THR A 167 -13.45 1.32 2.25
CA THR A 167 -12.87 2.62 2.67
C THR A 167 -12.36 3.46 1.51
N SER A 168 -11.87 2.82 0.45
CA SER A 168 -11.18 3.46 -0.68
C SER A 168 -11.29 2.63 -1.96
N LYS A 169 -12.50 2.57 -2.55
CA LYS A 169 -12.74 1.79 -3.78
C LYS A 169 -11.81 2.16 -4.94
N ARG A 170 -11.33 3.40 -5.00
CA ARG A 170 -10.40 3.88 -6.05
C ARG A 170 -8.95 3.48 -5.82
N SER A 171 -8.56 3.07 -4.62
CA SER A 171 -7.23 2.52 -4.39
C SER A 171 -7.18 1.00 -4.51
N ASP A 172 -8.22 0.38 -5.09
CA ASP A 172 -8.24 -1.04 -5.38
C ASP A 172 -7.48 -1.35 -6.67
N GLY A 173 -6.48 -2.22 -6.57
CA GLY A 173 -5.63 -2.57 -7.69
C GLY A 173 -4.28 -3.11 -7.24
N CYS A 174 -3.36 -3.16 -8.19
CA CYS A 174 -2.02 -3.68 -8.01
C CYS A 174 -0.97 -2.70 -8.53
N ILE A 175 0.10 -2.49 -7.79
CA ILE A 175 1.34 -1.89 -8.25
C ILE A 175 2.34 -3.02 -8.53
N LEU A 176 2.96 -3.02 -9.70
CA LEU A 176 3.96 -3.98 -10.14
C LEU A 176 5.20 -3.22 -10.60
N THR A 177 6.37 -3.58 -10.08
CA THR A 177 7.63 -2.98 -10.53
C THR A 177 8.05 -3.57 -11.87
N LEU A 178 8.67 -2.76 -12.74
CA LEU A 178 9.16 -3.20 -14.05
C LEU A 178 10.10 -4.39 -13.93
N ARG A 179 10.99 -4.37 -12.94
CA ARG A 179 11.97 -5.45 -12.73
C ARG A 179 11.32 -6.82 -12.49
N ALA A 180 10.08 -6.86 -12.04
CA ALA A 180 9.36 -8.11 -11.77
C ALA A 180 8.71 -8.73 -13.02
N ILE A 181 8.77 -8.04 -14.17
CA ILE A 181 8.14 -8.47 -15.43
C ILE A 181 9.18 -9.14 -16.32
N PRO A 182 8.98 -10.40 -16.73
CA PRO A 182 9.84 -11.04 -17.73
C PRO A 182 9.80 -10.28 -19.05
N GLY A 183 10.98 -9.97 -19.59
CA GLY A 183 11.12 -9.15 -20.81
C GLY A 183 11.09 -7.63 -20.57
N ALA A 184 11.09 -7.17 -19.32
CA ALA A 184 11.41 -5.78 -19.01
C ALA A 184 12.86 -5.44 -19.43
N PRO A 185 13.18 -4.16 -19.72
CA PRO A 185 14.53 -3.76 -20.09
C PRO A 185 15.57 -4.14 -19.03
N GLU A 186 16.75 -4.61 -19.45
CA GLU A 186 17.84 -4.99 -18.54
C GLU A 186 18.34 -3.81 -17.68
N SER A 187 18.13 -2.59 -18.15
CA SER A 187 18.45 -1.37 -17.42
C SER A 187 17.53 -1.10 -16.22
N ALA A 188 16.39 -1.78 -16.11
CA ALA A 188 15.44 -1.55 -15.02
C ALA A 188 16.07 -1.86 -13.65
N PRO A 189 15.80 -1.05 -12.59
CA PRO A 189 16.60 -1.09 -11.37
C PRO A 189 16.45 -2.41 -10.63
N GLY A 190 17.55 -3.16 -10.55
CA GLY A 190 17.57 -4.47 -9.91
C GLY A 190 16.88 -5.57 -10.71
N TYR A 191 16.68 -5.40 -12.03
CA TYR A 191 16.25 -6.48 -12.90
C TYR A 191 17.29 -7.61 -12.96
N ASN A 192 16.79 -8.84 -12.90
CA ASN A 192 17.56 -10.04 -13.17
C ASN A 192 16.63 -11.09 -13.79
N ALA A 193 16.85 -11.37 -15.08
CA ALA A 193 16.03 -12.30 -15.86
C ALA A 193 15.99 -13.73 -15.28
N THR A 194 16.96 -14.12 -14.44
CA THR A 194 16.97 -15.46 -13.82
C THR A 194 16.16 -15.55 -12.52
N ILE A 195 15.78 -14.41 -11.94
CA ILE A 195 15.08 -14.34 -10.65
C ILE A 195 13.59 -14.04 -10.83
N PHE A 196 13.24 -13.23 -11.84
CA PHE A 196 11.87 -12.78 -12.07
C PHE A 196 11.20 -13.58 -13.17
N GLU A 197 10.28 -14.46 -12.79
CA GLU A 197 9.46 -15.32 -13.65
C GLU A 197 8.04 -14.76 -13.84
N GLY A 198 7.79 -13.52 -13.39
CA GLY A 198 6.48 -12.87 -13.46
C GLY A 198 5.50 -13.38 -12.41
N LYS A 199 6.00 -14.02 -11.34
CA LYS A 199 5.17 -14.61 -10.27
C LYS A 199 4.86 -13.65 -9.13
N ALA A 200 5.55 -12.51 -9.03
CA ALA A 200 5.24 -11.45 -8.08
C ALA A 200 3.78 -11.00 -8.17
N ILE A 201 3.25 -10.81 -9.39
CA ILE A 201 1.84 -10.42 -9.55
C ILE A 201 0.88 -11.55 -9.21
N ILE A 202 1.28 -12.83 -9.34
CA ILE A 202 0.45 -13.98 -8.94
C ILE A 202 0.23 -13.97 -7.43
N HIS A 203 1.30 -13.70 -6.66
CA HIS A 203 1.21 -13.47 -5.22
C HIS A 203 0.32 -12.27 -4.88
N GLY A 204 0.53 -11.14 -5.56
CA GLY A 204 -0.29 -9.94 -5.37
C GLY A 204 -1.78 -10.18 -5.65
N LEU A 205 -2.11 -10.89 -6.73
CA LEU A 205 -3.49 -11.25 -7.08
C LEU A 205 -4.11 -12.19 -6.05
N GLY A 206 -3.31 -13.05 -5.40
CA GLY A 206 -3.75 -13.78 -4.22
C GLY A 206 -4.31 -12.84 -3.15
N HIS A 207 -3.59 -11.77 -2.80
CA HIS A 207 -4.11 -10.74 -1.87
C HIS A 207 -5.36 -10.03 -2.39
N TRP A 208 -5.37 -9.66 -3.67
CA TRP A 208 -6.52 -9.01 -4.32
C TRP A 208 -7.79 -9.88 -4.30
N LEU A 209 -7.60 -11.21 -4.30
CA LEU A 209 -8.62 -12.25 -4.14
C LEU A 209 -8.73 -12.77 -2.69
N ASN A 210 -8.31 -11.98 -1.69
CA ASN A 210 -8.49 -12.23 -0.25
C ASN A 210 -7.68 -13.39 0.33
N LEU A 211 -6.54 -13.73 -0.25
CA LEU A 211 -5.57 -14.61 0.41
C LEU A 211 -4.64 -13.79 1.31
N THR A 212 -4.24 -14.40 2.41
CA THR A 212 -3.19 -13.87 3.28
C THR A 212 -1.92 -14.68 3.08
N TYR A 213 -0.82 -14.22 3.67
CA TYR A 213 0.41 -15.00 3.71
C TYR A 213 0.17 -16.38 4.32
N THR A 214 0.95 -17.38 3.90
CA THR A 214 0.87 -18.73 4.47
C THR A 214 1.28 -18.79 5.94
N PHE A 215 2.11 -17.85 6.37
CA PHE A 215 2.62 -17.72 7.74
C PHE A 215 1.83 -16.70 8.59
N SER A 216 0.68 -16.20 8.11
CA SER A 216 -0.18 -15.32 8.91
C SER A 216 -0.59 -16.02 10.21
N GLY A 217 -0.34 -15.34 11.34
CA GLY A 217 -0.51 -15.87 12.70
C GLY A 217 0.62 -16.78 13.21
N GLY A 218 1.60 -17.15 12.40
CA GLY A 218 2.70 -18.03 12.80
C GLY A 218 2.24 -19.38 13.35
N CYS A 219 3.08 -20.04 14.17
CA CYS A 219 2.78 -21.37 14.68
C CYS A 219 1.62 -21.43 15.69
N ASN A 220 1.34 -20.33 16.40
CA ASN A 220 0.43 -20.30 17.56
C ASN A 220 -0.68 -19.25 17.50
N GLY A 221 -0.71 -18.40 16.47
CA GLY A 221 -1.64 -17.28 16.41
C GLY A 221 -3.06 -17.67 16.03
N ASN A 222 -4.00 -16.81 16.42
CA ASN A 222 -5.44 -17.01 16.17
C ASN A 222 -5.84 -16.64 14.74
N GLU A 223 -5.08 -15.73 14.11
CA GLU A 223 -5.19 -15.47 12.69
C GLU A 223 -4.72 -16.73 11.95
N LYS A 224 -5.63 -17.36 11.21
CA LYS A 224 -5.29 -18.46 10.31
C LYS A 224 -5.33 -17.91 8.90
N SER A 225 -4.40 -18.39 8.07
CA SER A 225 -4.59 -18.38 6.63
C SER A 225 -5.79 -19.30 6.29
N VAL A 226 -5.76 -19.97 5.15
CA VAL A 226 -6.74 -21.00 4.83
C VAL A 226 -6.45 -22.28 5.63
N GLU A 227 -7.49 -22.99 6.06
CA GLU A 227 -7.40 -24.19 6.92
C GLU A 227 -6.47 -25.29 6.38
N ASP A 228 -6.38 -25.46 5.07
CA ASP A 228 -5.55 -26.48 4.43
C ASP A 228 -4.12 -26.00 4.10
N VAL A 229 -3.72 -24.84 4.61
CA VAL A 229 -2.34 -24.33 4.56
C VAL A 229 -1.65 -24.65 5.90
N PRO A 230 -0.58 -25.46 5.90
CA PRO A 230 0.19 -25.73 7.11
C PRO A 230 0.72 -24.45 7.77
N ARG A 231 0.89 -24.48 9.09
CA ARG A 231 1.47 -23.37 9.84
C ARG A 231 2.95 -23.21 9.50
N ALA A 232 3.40 -21.98 9.36
CA ALA A 232 4.79 -21.65 9.10
C ALA A 232 5.16 -20.30 9.71
N LEU A 233 6.46 -20.03 9.86
CA LEU A 233 7.02 -18.72 10.26
C LEU A 233 7.45 -17.86 9.06
N GLY A 234 7.38 -18.41 7.85
CA GLY A 234 7.80 -17.73 6.63
C GLY A 234 9.31 -17.87 6.41
N SER A 235 9.68 -18.31 5.21
CA SER A 235 11.08 -18.48 4.83
C SER A 235 11.33 -17.92 3.43
N ARG A 236 12.50 -17.34 3.23
CA ARG A 236 13.00 -16.97 1.90
C ARG A 236 13.73 -18.15 1.25
N GLY A 237 13.92 -18.07 -0.07
CA GLY A 237 14.54 -19.17 -0.82
C GLY A 237 13.61 -20.36 -1.05
N CYS A 238 14.17 -21.46 -1.55
CA CYS A 238 13.45 -22.71 -1.81
C CYS A 238 13.90 -23.84 -0.86
N ARG A 239 13.60 -23.70 0.43
CA ARG A 239 13.99 -24.68 1.46
C ARG A 239 12.99 -25.82 1.56
N VAL A 240 13.00 -26.71 0.56
CA VAL A 240 12.13 -27.90 0.54
C VAL A 240 12.40 -28.76 1.78
N GLY A 241 11.33 -29.21 2.44
CA GLY A 241 11.42 -30.02 3.66
C GLY A 241 11.53 -29.23 4.96
N LEU A 242 11.49 -27.89 4.91
CA LEU A 242 11.48 -27.05 6.10
C LEU A 242 10.23 -27.30 6.95
N ASP A 243 10.42 -27.46 8.26
CA ASP A 243 9.38 -27.47 9.27
C ASP A 243 9.73 -26.43 10.34
N SER A 244 9.18 -25.23 10.19
CA SER A 244 9.36 -24.14 11.14
C SER A 244 8.40 -24.23 12.34
N CYS A 245 7.37 -25.07 12.24
CA CYS A 245 6.35 -25.26 13.26
C CYS A 245 6.19 -26.75 13.62
N PRO A 246 7.19 -27.40 14.22
CA PRO A 246 7.23 -28.86 14.41
C PRO A 246 6.16 -29.44 15.35
N ASN A 247 5.50 -28.56 16.12
CA ASN A 247 4.37 -28.93 16.97
C ASN A 247 3.01 -28.78 16.26
N GLN A 248 3.00 -28.39 14.98
CA GLN A 248 1.84 -28.26 14.13
C GLN A 248 1.93 -29.30 12.99
N PRO A 249 0.79 -29.74 12.44
CA PRO A 249 0.81 -30.67 11.32
C PRO A 249 1.27 -30.02 10.02
N GLY A 250 2.12 -30.74 9.28
CA GLY A 250 2.56 -30.37 7.93
C GLY A 250 3.93 -29.69 7.91
N LEU A 251 4.48 -29.54 6.69
CA LEU A 251 5.72 -28.81 6.44
C LEU A 251 5.39 -27.39 5.97
N ASP A 252 6.38 -26.49 6.03
CA ASP A 252 6.26 -25.14 5.50
C ASP A 252 5.83 -25.20 4.02
N PRO A 253 4.79 -24.45 3.61
CA PRO A 253 4.26 -24.47 2.25
C PRO A 253 5.14 -23.62 1.31
N VAL A 254 6.39 -24.04 1.11
CA VAL A 254 7.43 -23.29 0.37
C VAL A 254 7.07 -23.08 -1.11
N HIS A 255 6.32 -24.01 -1.71
CA HIS A 255 5.88 -23.92 -3.11
C HIS A 255 4.63 -23.06 -3.32
N ASN A 256 3.99 -22.61 -2.25
CA ASN A 256 2.78 -21.83 -2.32
C ASN A 256 3.06 -20.40 -2.80
N PHE A 257 2.23 -19.87 -3.70
CA PHE A 257 2.39 -18.49 -4.17
C PHE A 257 2.35 -17.46 -3.03
N MET A 258 1.62 -17.72 -1.94
CA MET A 258 1.49 -16.84 -0.78
C MET A 258 2.63 -16.97 0.25
N SER A 259 3.71 -17.70 -0.06
CA SER A 259 4.92 -17.77 0.75
C SER A 259 5.92 -16.64 0.41
N PHE A 260 7.00 -16.55 1.19
CA PHE A 260 8.15 -15.68 0.87
C PHE A 260 9.27 -16.37 0.07
N SER A 261 9.00 -17.57 -0.46
CA SER A 261 9.96 -18.28 -1.31
C SER A 261 10.23 -17.55 -2.63
N ASP A 262 11.35 -17.89 -3.24
CA ASP A 262 11.74 -17.35 -4.55
C ASP A 262 10.72 -17.76 -5.62
N GLU A 263 10.62 -16.97 -6.68
CA GLU A 263 9.62 -17.21 -7.74
C GLU A 263 9.77 -18.59 -8.38
N SER A 264 10.99 -19.05 -8.62
CA SER A 264 11.29 -20.39 -9.17
C SER A 264 10.76 -21.54 -8.31
N CYS A 265 10.58 -21.32 -7.00
CA CYS A 265 10.05 -22.32 -6.07
C CYS A 265 8.51 -22.38 -6.11
N LYS A 266 7.86 -21.26 -6.46
CA LYS A 266 6.40 -21.09 -6.34
C LYS A 266 5.65 -21.64 -7.54
N HIS A 267 4.64 -22.47 -7.30
CA HIS A 267 3.84 -23.06 -8.37
C HIS A 267 2.43 -23.51 -7.97
N GLU A 268 1.96 -23.26 -6.73
CA GLU A 268 0.66 -23.75 -6.29
C GLU A 268 -0.13 -22.81 -5.38
N PHE A 269 -1.45 -22.99 -5.41
CA PHE A 269 -2.40 -22.62 -4.36
C PHE A 269 -3.07 -23.89 -3.84
N THR A 270 -3.50 -23.91 -2.57
CA THR A 270 -4.26 -25.03 -2.02
C THR A 270 -5.72 -25.02 -2.51
N PRO A 271 -6.43 -26.16 -2.49
CA PRO A 271 -7.87 -26.21 -2.79
C PRO A 271 -8.70 -25.21 -1.98
N GLY A 272 -8.40 -25.04 -0.70
CA GLY A 272 -9.05 -24.08 0.18
C GLY A 272 -8.74 -22.62 -0.20
N GLN A 273 -7.53 -22.32 -0.64
CA GLN A 273 -7.20 -20.99 -1.18
C GLN A 273 -8.03 -20.70 -2.43
N ILE A 274 -8.17 -21.67 -3.33
CA ILE A 274 -9.00 -21.53 -4.52
C ILE A 274 -10.47 -21.28 -4.15
N ARG A 275 -11.04 -22.05 -3.21
CA ARG A 275 -12.38 -21.79 -2.64
C ARG A 275 -12.52 -20.37 -2.12
N ARG A 276 -11.56 -19.93 -1.31
CA ARG A 276 -11.60 -18.60 -0.69
C ARG A 276 -11.55 -17.49 -1.74
N MET A 277 -10.74 -17.63 -2.79
CA MET A 277 -10.68 -16.68 -3.90
C MET A 277 -12.05 -16.53 -4.57
N HIS A 278 -12.72 -17.64 -4.90
CA HIS A 278 -14.06 -17.63 -5.51
C HIS A 278 -15.13 -17.07 -4.59
N GLN A 279 -15.15 -17.49 -3.32
CA GLN A 279 -16.08 -16.96 -2.32
C GLN A 279 -15.92 -15.45 -2.17
N SER A 280 -14.67 -14.99 -2.04
CA SER A 280 -14.39 -13.57 -1.92
C SER A 280 -14.81 -12.80 -3.17
N TRP A 281 -14.49 -13.30 -4.37
CA TRP A 281 -14.91 -12.69 -5.62
C TRP A 281 -16.42 -12.44 -5.64
N HIS A 282 -17.22 -13.47 -5.37
CA HIS A 282 -18.67 -13.37 -5.37
C HIS A 282 -19.23 -12.48 -4.26
N GLN A 283 -18.53 -12.33 -3.13
CA GLN A 283 -18.97 -11.50 -2.03
C GLN A 283 -18.72 -10.01 -2.26
N VAL A 284 -17.59 -9.63 -2.87
CA VAL A 284 -17.12 -8.24 -2.86
C VAL A 284 -16.84 -7.63 -4.24
N ARG A 285 -16.60 -8.46 -5.27
CA ARG A 285 -16.18 -8.00 -6.61
C ARG A 285 -17.28 -8.20 -7.65
N ALA A 286 -17.97 -9.34 -7.63
CA ALA A 286 -18.97 -9.72 -8.64
C ALA A 286 -20.14 -8.72 -8.79
N GLN A 287 -20.40 -7.90 -7.76
CA GLN A 287 -21.42 -6.85 -7.81
C GLN A 287 -21.03 -5.68 -8.73
N ALA A 288 -19.78 -5.62 -9.20
CA ALA A 288 -19.26 -4.60 -10.09
C ALA A 288 -19.62 -3.18 -9.63
N VAL A 289 -19.40 -2.89 -8.35
CA VAL A 289 -19.72 -1.59 -7.75
C VAL A 289 -18.73 -0.56 -8.25
N ALA A 290 -19.22 0.46 -8.96
CA ALA A 290 -18.38 1.59 -9.35
C ALA A 290 -17.90 2.34 -8.09
N PRO A 291 -16.67 2.88 -8.09
CA PRO A 291 -16.28 3.86 -7.09
C PRO A 291 -17.19 5.08 -7.26
N GLU A 292 -18.07 5.30 -6.30
CA GLU A 292 -18.98 6.45 -6.30
C GLU A 292 -18.17 7.74 -6.47
N PRO A 293 -18.47 8.58 -7.48
CA PRO A 293 -17.96 9.94 -7.56
C PRO A 293 -18.71 10.76 -6.51
N LYS A 294 -18.39 10.54 -5.25
CA LYS A 294 -19.01 11.27 -4.15
C LYS A 294 -17.95 12.06 -3.44
N GLU A 295 -18.01 13.36 -3.68
CA GLU A 295 -17.45 14.40 -2.82
C GLU A 295 -17.59 13.97 -1.35
N LEU A 296 -16.64 14.36 -0.51
CA LEU A 296 -16.75 14.17 0.93
C LEU A 296 -18.13 14.65 1.42
N PRO A 297 -18.84 13.87 2.25
CA PRO A 297 -20.16 14.26 2.71
C PRO A 297 -20.10 15.58 3.47
N LEU A 298 -21.17 16.36 3.38
CA LEU A 298 -21.29 17.55 4.22
C LEU A 298 -21.56 17.12 5.66
N LEU A 299 -20.58 17.35 6.54
CA LEU A 299 -20.64 16.96 7.93
C LEU A 299 -21.58 17.89 8.72
N GLU A 300 -22.32 17.27 9.64
CA GLU A 300 -23.03 17.97 10.69
C GLU A 300 -22.09 18.20 11.88
N ALA A 301 -22.33 19.28 12.60
CA ALA A 301 -21.53 19.61 13.77
C ALA A 301 -21.75 18.57 14.88
N SER A 302 -20.72 17.79 15.18
CA SER A 302 -20.74 16.78 16.24
C SER A 302 -20.58 17.40 17.63
N ARG A 303 -20.00 18.60 17.73
CA ARG A 303 -19.94 19.39 18.97
C ARG A 303 -20.18 20.87 18.71
N LYS A 304 -20.82 21.54 19.67
CA LYS A 304 -21.02 22.99 19.72
C LYS A 304 -20.72 23.48 21.13
N GLU A 305 -20.00 24.60 21.24
CA GLU A 305 -19.65 25.23 22.51
C GLU A 305 -19.78 26.75 22.35
N GLN A 306 -20.22 27.44 23.41
CA GLN A 306 -20.46 28.88 23.34
C GLN A 306 -19.15 29.65 23.13
N GLY A 307 -19.10 30.54 22.13
CA GLY A 307 -17.90 31.31 21.79
C GLY A 307 -16.82 30.52 21.03
N LYS A 308 -17.13 29.29 20.59
CA LYS A 308 -16.26 28.46 19.75
C LYS A 308 -16.92 28.14 18.42
N LEU A 309 -16.09 27.90 17.39
CA LEU A 309 -16.55 27.32 16.13
C LEU A 309 -17.02 25.87 16.34
N PRO A 310 -18.01 25.38 15.57
CA PRO A 310 -18.45 23.99 15.66
C PRO A 310 -17.33 22.99 15.33
N TRP A 311 -17.45 21.77 15.84
CA TRP A 311 -16.56 20.67 15.50
C TRP A 311 -17.22 19.72 14.52
N TYR A 312 -16.48 19.31 13.48
CA TYR A 312 -16.90 18.36 12.47
C TYR A 312 -15.99 17.14 12.49
N GLU A 313 -16.57 15.96 12.65
CA GLU A 313 -15.87 14.69 12.71
C GLU A 313 -16.18 13.85 11.47
N PRO A 314 -15.21 13.57 10.60
CA PRO A 314 -15.41 12.68 9.46
C PRO A 314 -15.53 11.24 9.93
N ALA A 315 -16.31 10.43 9.20
CA ALA A 315 -16.39 9.00 9.47
C ALA A 315 -15.06 8.32 9.16
N GLN A 316 -14.73 7.24 9.88
CA GLN A 316 -13.48 6.51 9.68
C GLN A 316 -13.33 6.00 8.22
N GLU A 317 -14.44 5.62 7.60
CA GLU A 317 -14.50 5.18 6.20
C GLU A 317 -14.24 6.29 5.18
N ASP A 318 -14.38 7.57 5.56
CA ASP A 318 -14.11 8.72 4.71
C ASP A 318 -12.68 9.25 4.87
N MET A 319 -11.90 8.73 5.82
CA MET A 319 -10.55 9.23 6.11
C MET A 319 -9.64 9.24 4.89
N VAL A 320 -9.70 8.19 4.08
CA VAL A 320 -8.96 8.11 2.81
C VAL A 320 -9.30 9.29 1.91
N LYS A 321 -10.59 9.61 1.76
CA LYS A 321 -11.03 10.74 0.92
C LYS A 321 -10.56 12.06 1.51
N VAL A 322 -10.54 12.20 2.84
CA VAL A 322 -9.97 13.38 3.52
C VAL A 322 -8.51 13.56 3.10
N PHE A 323 -7.68 12.52 3.20
CA PHE A 323 -6.27 12.61 2.78
C PHE A 323 -6.08 12.80 1.26
N THR A 324 -7.04 12.36 0.44
CA THR A 324 -6.94 12.48 -1.04
C THR A 324 -7.42 13.84 -1.54
N LEU A 325 -8.44 14.42 -0.91
CA LEU A 325 -9.11 15.62 -1.42
C LEU A 325 -8.71 16.88 -0.66
N CYS A 326 -8.37 16.74 0.63
CA CYS A 326 -8.12 17.85 1.55
C CYS A 326 -6.65 18.09 1.86
N VAL A 327 -5.75 17.34 1.24
CA VAL A 327 -4.31 17.64 1.21
C VAL A 327 -4.00 18.13 -0.20
N ASP A 328 -3.01 18.99 -0.36
CA ASP A 328 -2.53 19.29 -1.70
C ASP A 328 -2.10 18.00 -2.39
N ASP A 329 -2.53 17.84 -3.62
CA ASP A 329 -1.88 16.90 -4.51
C ASP A 329 -0.53 17.48 -4.93
N ARG A 330 0.26 16.63 -5.56
CA ARG A 330 1.59 16.95 -6.10
C ARG A 330 1.68 18.11 -7.11
N HIS A 331 0.54 18.65 -7.57
CA HIS A 331 0.50 19.87 -8.38
C HIS A 331 0.16 21.10 -7.53
N ASP A 332 0.31 21.00 -6.21
CA ASP A 332 -0.08 21.98 -5.22
C ASP A 332 -1.59 22.30 -5.26
N GLN A 333 -2.41 21.36 -5.75
CA GLN A 333 -3.84 21.56 -5.87
C GLN A 333 -4.60 20.84 -4.76
N ILE A 334 -5.38 21.61 -4.01
CA ILE A 334 -6.30 21.07 -3.02
C ILE A 334 -7.67 20.95 -3.67
N ARG A 335 -8.19 19.73 -3.75
CA ARG A 335 -9.46 19.42 -4.45
C ARG A 335 -10.69 19.77 -3.59
N GLU A 336 -10.53 19.83 -2.27
CA GLU A 336 -11.55 20.19 -1.30
C GLU A 336 -10.94 20.96 -0.12
N THR A 337 -11.43 22.16 0.16
CA THR A 337 -10.91 23.02 1.24
C THR A 337 -11.94 23.24 2.36
N SER A 338 -13.16 22.71 2.25
CA SER A 338 -14.21 22.94 3.22
C SER A 338 -13.96 22.19 4.53
N GLU A 339 -13.88 22.90 5.65
CA GLU A 339 -13.86 22.29 6.98
C GLU A 339 -15.03 21.33 7.21
N ARG A 340 -16.21 21.66 6.68
CA ARG A 340 -17.41 20.82 6.81
C ARG A 340 -17.32 19.52 6.02
N ARG A 341 -16.30 19.32 5.20
CA ARG A 341 -16.09 18.08 4.43
C ARG A 341 -14.81 17.38 4.86
N CYS A 342 -13.74 18.14 5.11
CA CYS A 342 -12.45 17.63 5.56
C CYS A 342 -12.43 17.25 7.06
N GLY A 343 -13.32 17.82 7.86
CA GLY A 343 -13.31 17.67 9.31
C GLY A 343 -12.39 18.68 9.99
N SER A 344 -12.77 19.08 11.21
CA SER A 344 -12.13 20.18 11.94
C SER A 344 -10.65 19.93 12.27
N TYR A 345 -10.30 18.70 12.65
CA TYR A 345 -8.92 18.34 12.96
C TYR A 345 -8.02 18.48 11.73
N TRP A 346 -8.41 17.82 10.64
CA TRP A 346 -7.65 17.76 9.39
C TRP A 346 -7.59 19.11 8.70
N TYR A 347 -8.69 19.87 8.71
CA TYR A 347 -8.72 21.24 8.22
C TYR A 347 -7.67 22.14 8.88
N CYS A 348 -7.49 22.01 10.20
CA CYS A 348 -6.44 22.73 10.91
C CYS A 348 -5.04 22.16 10.64
N LEU A 349 -4.89 20.83 10.67
CA LEU A 349 -3.60 20.18 10.47
C LEU A 349 -3.01 20.45 9.08
N PHE A 350 -3.85 20.40 8.05
CA PHE A 350 -3.47 20.67 6.66
C PHE A 350 -3.43 22.15 6.31
N GLY A 351 -3.77 23.04 7.24
CA GLY A 351 -3.68 24.49 7.01
C GLY A 351 -4.74 25.07 6.07
N LEU A 352 -5.85 24.36 5.84
CA LEU A 352 -6.88 24.73 4.85
C LEU A 352 -7.62 26.05 5.14
N TYR A 353 -7.42 26.61 6.34
CA TYR A 353 -7.94 27.92 6.74
C TYR A 353 -7.15 29.10 6.18
N ASP A 354 -5.95 28.86 5.67
CA ASP A 354 -5.07 29.88 5.15
C ASP A 354 -4.84 29.64 3.65
N SER A 355 -5.45 30.48 2.81
CA SER A 355 -5.36 30.37 1.35
C SER A 355 -3.95 30.64 0.79
N THR A 356 -2.97 30.97 1.65
CA THR A 356 -1.60 31.31 1.26
C THR A 356 -0.58 30.22 1.55
N LYS A 357 -0.98 29.08 2.15
CA LYS A 357 -0.05 28.03 2.62
C LYS A 357 -0.38 26.65 2.06
N GLN A 358 0.68 25.92 1.69
CA GLN A 358 0.67 24.49 1.35
C GLN A 358 0.81 23.64 2.64
N SER A 359 0.38 22.38 2.60
CA SER A 359 0.07 21.56 3.78
C SER A 359 1.22 21.35 4.79
N PHE A 360 0.82 20.99 6.02
CA PHE A 360 1.64 20.79 7.23
C PHE A 360 2.26 22.06 7.80
N LEU A 361 1.50 22.72 8.68
CA LEU A 361 1.96 23.92 9.38
C LEU A 361 2.83 23.59 10.60
N ALA A 362 3.65 24.56 11.00
CA ALA A 362 4.36 24.52 12.27
C ALA A 362 3.40 24.25 13.44
N CYS A 363 3.85 23.50 14.44
CA CYS A 363 3.00 23.01 15.54
C CYS A 363 2.13 24.09 16.19
N ASP A 364 2.65 25.31 16.31
CA ASP A 364 1.95 26.42 16.97
C ASP A 364 0.74 26.93 16.17
N GLU A 365 0.75 26.80 14.84
CA GLU A 365 -0.29 27.35 13.96
C GLU A 365 -1.54 26.47 13.93
N TYR A 366 -1.38 25.15 13.76
CA TYR A 366 -2.53 24.24 13.75
C TYR A 366 -3.18 24.16 15.15
N VAL A 367 -2.39 24.24 16.24
CA VAL A 367 -2.89 24.30 17.62
C VAL A 367 -3.79 25.52 17.82
N LYS A 368 -3.37 26.69 17.32
CA LYS A 368 -4.19 27.90 17.38
C LYS A 368 -5.52 27.71 16.66
N CYS A 369 -5.49 27.12 15.46
CA CYS A 369 -6.69 26.77 14.72
C CYS A 369 -7.61 25.84 15.53
N LEU A 370 -7.09 24.76 16.13
CA LEU A 370 -7.90 23.82 16.92
C LEU A 370 -8.55 24.49 18.15
N LYS A 371 -7.83 25.40 18.82
CA LYS A 371 -8.34 26.12 20.00
C LYS A 371 -9.54 27.01 19.74
N GLU A 372 -9.77 27.43 18.50
CA GLU A 372 -10.94 28.22 18.14
C GLU A 372 -12.21 27.36 18.00
N ARG A 373 -12.08 26.03 18.01
CA ARG A 373 -13.19 25.08 17.81
C ARG A 373 -13.65 24.43 19.11
N ALA A 374 -14.87 23.91 19.07
CA ALA A 374 -15.47 23.10 20.12
C ALA A 374 -14.89 21.67 20.09
N MET A 375 -13.57 21.53 20.23
CA MET A 375 -12.89 20.24 20.12
C MET A 375 -13.28 19.27 21.25
N PRO A 376 -13.31 17.95 20.96
CA PRO A 376 -13.52 16.91 21.97
C PRO A 376 -12.33 16.84 22.94
N ASP A 377 -12.54 16.16 24.06
CA ASP A 377 -11.58 16.19 25.18
C ASP A 377 -10.27 15.44 24.85
N ASP A 378 -10.32 14.40 24.01
CA ASP A 378 -9.12 13.69 23.52
C ASP A 378 -8.20 14.60 22.70
N VAL A 379 -8.77 15.42 21.82
CA VAL A 379 -8.01 16.41 21.03
C VAL A 379 -7.50 17.55 21.91
N ARG A 380 -8.27 17.96 22.93
CA ARG A 380 -7.83 18.97 23.90
C ARG A 380 -6.59 18.51 24.65
N ASP A 381 -6.59 17.27 25.14
CA ASP A 381 -5.44 16.67 25.83
C ASP A 381 -4.21 16.55 24.92
N GLU A 382 -4.40 16.28 23.62
CA GLU A 382 -3.33 16.30 22.61
C GLU A 382 -2.75 17.71 22.41
N VAL A 383 -3.61 18.71 22.27
CA VAL A 383 -3.21 20.12 22.12
C VAL A 383 -2.41 20.59 23.34
N GLU A 384 -2.87 20.30 24.55
CA GLU A 384 -2.19 20.69 25.79
C GLU A 384 -0.81 20.03 25.93
N ARG A 385 -0.70 18.74 25.58
CA ARG A 385 0.58 18.00 25.56
C ARG A 385 1.55 18.58 24.52
N THR A 386 1.06 18.88 23.33
CA THR A 386 1.87 19.43 22.25
C THR A 386 2.46 20.79 22.64
N GLU A 387 1.66 21.66 23.26
CA GLU A 387 2.14 22.95 23.76
C GLU A 387 3.16 22.82 24.90
N ALA A 388 2.96 21.87 25.82
CA ALA A 388 3.93 21.60 26.88
C ALA A 388 5.27 21.13 26.31
N GLY A 389 5.26 20.26 25.29
CA GLY A 389 6.45 19.79 24.59
C GLY A 389 7.20 20.89 23.83
N SER A 390 6.47 21.76 23.12
CA SER A 390 7.04 22.91 22.40
C SER A 390 7.75 23.87 23.38
N LYS A 391 7.14 24.17 24.54
CA LYS A 391 7.74 25.01 25.58
C LYS A 391 9.02 24.42 26.20
N LEU A 392 9.10 23.08 26.33
CA LEU A 392 10.29 22.38 26.82
C LEU A 392 11.48 22.45 25.85
N LEU A 393 11.22 22.42 24.54
CA LEU A 393 12.25 22.58 23.51
C LEU A 393 12.78 24.01 23.45
N VAL A 394 11.90 25.01 23.53
CA VAL A 394 12.27 26.44 23.57
C VAL A 394 13.05 26.79 24.85
N GLY A 395 12.70 26.18 26.00
CA GLY A 395 13.43 26.32 27.25
C GLY A 395 14.88 25.82 27.16
N LYS A 396 15.09 24.66 26.52
CA LYS A 396 16.44 24.09 26.32
C LYS A 396 17.30 24.93 25.36
N THR A 397 16.72 25.53 24.31
CA THR A 397 17.47 26.42 23.41
C THR A 397 17.90 27.71 24.10
N ASN A 398 17.10 28.24 25.03
CA ASN A 398 17.45 29.44 25.78
C ASN A 398 18.55 29.18 26.83
N GLU A 399 18.58 28.01 27.46
CA GLU A 399 19.68 27.61 28.37
C GLU A 399 21.03 27.47 27.66
N ILE A 400 21.05 26.99 26.40
CA ILE A 400 22.28 26.88 25.60
C ILE A 400 22.79 28.27 25.15
N SER A 401 21.89 29.25 24.94
CA SER A 401 22.25 30.61 24.54
C SER A 401 22.68 31.55 25.70
N GLY A 402 22.36 31.20 26.95
CA GLY A 402 22.69 31.99 28.14
C GLY A 402 24.10 31.76 28.68
N GLY A 403 24.82 30.75 28.20
CA GLY A 403 26.13 30.34 28.72
C GLY A 403 27.32 30.88 27.93
N LYS A 404 27.42 32.21 27.72
CA LYS A 404 28.68 32.87 27.30
C LYS A 404 28.64 34.38 27.47
N LYS A 405 28.64 34.85 28.72
CA LYS A 405 29.21 36.14 29.12
C LYS A 405 29.65 36.04 30.58
N GLU A 406 30.91 35.64 30.77
CA GLU A 406 31.87 36.23 31.70
C GLU A 406 33.28 35.84 31.28
#